data_AF-A0A661HEG0-F1
#
_entry.id   AF-A0A661HEG0-F1
#
_cell.length_a   1.000
_cell.length_b   1.000
_cell.length_c   1.000
_cell.angle_alpha   90.00
_cell.angle_beta   90.00
_cell.angle_gamma   90.00
#
_symmetry.space_group_name_H-M   'P 1'
#
loop_
_entity.id
_entity.type
_entity.pdbx_description
1 polymer ?
#
loop_
_entity_poly.entity_id
_entity_poly.type
_entity_poly.pdbx_seq_one_letter_code
_entity_poly.pdbx_strand_id
1 'polypeptide(L)'
;MLRGSAPVNPQEALASLHPLREPGPISWWPLAPGWWLLIALTVLCVVGLGYALVKHYRANAYRRQGLAQLQTLRQQYLAEKDASQYVARTNALLKSVALRSYPRREVAASSGEKWLTFLNSRMNSTEQFQPGFVTAAYSKACPDMDMEQMHRAAQRWIRRHEAAR
;
A
#
# COMPACT_ATOMS: atom_id res chain seq x y z
N MET A 1 -84.42 -25.78 -47.06
CA MET A 1 -83.16 -25.19 -47.54
C MET A 1 -82.99 -23.82 -46.89
N LEU A 2 -81.82 -23.60 -46.28
CA LEU A 2 -81.18 -22.32 -45.93
C LEU A 2 -81.90 -21.41 -44.90
N ARG A 3 -81.60 -21.64 -43.62
CA ARG A 3 -81.80 -20.69 -42.53
C ARG A 3 -80.77 -19.57 -42.71
N GLY A 4 -81.20 -18.39 -43.18
CA GLY A 4 -80.36 -17.22 -43.27
C GLY A 4 -79.87 -16.80 -41.88
N SER A 5 -78.57 -16.84 -41.68
CA SER A 5 -77.91 -16.29 -40.50
C SER A 5 -78.18 -14.78 -40.45
N ALA A 6 -78.75 -14.30 -39.34
CA ALA A 6 -78.91 -12.88 -39.08
C ALA A 6 -77.54 -12.17 -39.18
N PRO A 7 -77.48 -10.94 -39.71
CA PRO A 7 -76.23 -10.18 -39.76
C PRO A 7 -75.76 -9.96 -38.32
N VAL A 8 -74.56 -10.44 -38.01
CA VAL A 8 -73.92 -10.21 -36.71
C VAL A 8 -73.76 -8.71 -36.56
N ASN A 9 -74.48 -8.11 -35.61
CA ASN A 9 -74.39 -6.67 -35.35
C ASN A 9 -73.00 -6.38 -34.76
N PRO A 10 -72.14 -5.60 -35.45
CA PRO A 10 -70.78 -5.35 -34.99
C PRO A 10 -70.76 -4.62 -33.63
N GLN A 11 -71.81 -3.89 -33.29
CA GLN A 11 -71.98 -3.22 -32.00
C GLN A 11 -72.14 -4.19 -30.83
N GLU A 12 -72.81 -5.34 -31.03
CA GLU A 12 -72.96 -6.38 -30.00
C GLU A 12 -71.66 -7.17 -29.79
N ALA A 13 -70.89 -7.36 -30.87
CA ALA A 13 -69.56 -7.97 -30.80
C ALA A 13 -68.57 -7.10 -30.02
N LEU A 14 -68.66 -5.77 -30.17
CA LEU A 14 -67.86 -4.81 -29.41
C LEU A 14 -68.28 -4.73 -27.94
N ALA A 15 -69.58 -4.80 -27.66
CA ALA A 15 -70.11 -4.81 -26.30
C ALA A 15 -69.72 -6.08 -25.50
N SER A 16 -69.40 -7.16 -26.21
CA SER A 16 -68.95 -8.44 -25.62
C SER A 16 -67.43 -8.50 -25.36
N LEU A 17 -66.68 -7.44 -25.68
CA LEU A 17 -65.25 -7.37 -25.37
C LEU A 17 -65.07 -7.09 -23.87
N HIS A 18 -64.56 -8.08 -23.16
CA HIS A 18 -64.14 -7.95 -21.77
C HIS A 18 -63.13 -6.79 -21.64
N PRO A 19 -63.27 -5.90 -20.64
CA PRO A 19 -62.33 -4.80 -20.44
C PRO A 19 -60.92 -5.36 -20.28
N LEU A 20 -59.98 -4.84 -21.09
CA LEU A 20 -58.57 -5.18 -21.03
C LEU A 20 -58.07 -4.91 -19.61
N ARG A 21 -57.73 -5.97 -18.86
CA ARG A 21 -57.01 -5.83 -17.59
C ARG A 21 -55.61 -5.36 -17.92
N GLU A 22 -55.32 -4.09 -17.64
CA GLU A 22 -53.94 -3.62 -17.62
C GLU A 22 -53.17 -4.46 -16.58
N PRO A 23 -52.03 -5.08 -16.94
CA PRO A 23 -51.20 -5.70 -15.93
C PRO A 23 -50.79 -4.59 -14.96
N GLY A 24 -51.14 -4.75 -13.69
CA GLY A 24 -50.71 -3.83 -12.64
C GLY A 24 -49.19 -3.60 -12.75
N PRO A 25 -48.70 -2.40 -12.39
CA PRO A 25 -47.31 -2.04 -12.58
C PRO A 25 -46.43 -3.16 -12.03
N ILE A 26 -45.54 -3.67 -12.87
CA ILE A 26 -44.61 -4.74 -12.51
C ILE A 26 -43.77 -4.18 -11.38
N SER A 27 -44.11 -4.54 -10.15
CA SER A 27 -43.30 -4.21 -9.00
C SER A 27 -41.96 -4.86 -9.27
N TRP A 28 -40.93 -4.06 -9.51
CA TRP A 28 -39.53 -4.42 -9.82
C TRP A 28 -38.82 -5.22 -8.71
N TRP A 29 -39.60 -5.83 -7.82
CA TRP A 29 -39.19 -6.68 -6.73
C TRP A 29 -39.74 -8.09 -6.95
N PRO A 30 -38.96 -9.14 -6.71
CA PRO A 30 -37.84 -9.18 -5.79
C PRO A 30 -36.53 -9.07 -6.56
N LEU A 31 -35.54 -8.36 -6.03
CA LEU A 31 -34.17 -8.73 -6.35
C LEU A 31 -34.07 -10.23 -6.06
N ALA A 32 -33.99 -11.05 -7.12
CA ALA A 32 -33.95 -12.50 -6.99
C ALA A 32 -32.87 -12.85 -5.94
N PRO A 33 -33.10 -13.83 -5.05
CA PRO A 33 -32.24 -14.08 -3.89
C PRO A 33 -30.74 -14.24 -4.23
N GLY A 34 -30.40 -14.56 -5.48
CA GLY A 34 -29.02 -14.57 -6.00
C GLY A 34 -28.30 -13.20 -5.98
N TRP A 35 -29.00 -12.06 -5.96
CA TRP A 35 -28.36 -10.75 -5.80
C TRP A 35 -27.73 -10.57 -4.43
N TRP A 36 -28.29 -11.18 -3.39
CA TRP A 36 -27.65 -11.17 -2.07
C TRP A 36 -26.30 -11.86 -2.09
N LEU A 37 -26.16 -12.93 -2.89
CA LEU A 37 -24.88 -13.61 -3.08
C LEU A 37 -23.89 -12.72 -3.84
N LEU A 38 -24.33 -12.00 -4.88
CA LEU A 38 -23.50 -11.01 -5.57
C LEU A 38 -23.08 -9.86 -4.65
N ILE A 39 -24.00 -9.31 -3.85
CA ILE A 39 -23.71 -8.26 -2.87
C ILE A 39 -22.71 -8.76 -1.83
N ALA A 40 -22.95 -9.95 -1.27
CA ALA A 40 -22.05 -10.56 -0.28
C ALA A 40 -20.64 -10.77 -0.87
N LEU A 41 -20.55 -11.30 -2.09
CA LEU A 41 -19.28 -11.48 -2.79
C LEU A 41 -18.58 -10.13 -3.04
N THR A 42 -19.32 -9.13 -3.50
CA THR A 42 -18.80 -7.78 -3.75
C THR A 42 -18.26 -7.14 -2.47
N VAL A 43 -19.01 -7.23 -1.37
CA VAL A 43 -18.57 -6.73 -0.05
C VAL A 43 -17.31 -7.45 0.39
N LEU A 44 -17.26 -8.78 0.25
CA LEU A 44 -16.08 -9.57 0.63
C LEU A 44 -14.85 -9.18 -0.18
N CYS A 45 -15.01 -8.98 -1.50
CA CYS A 45 -13.95 -8.47 -2.37
C CYS A 45 -13.48 -7.08 -1.95
N VAL A 46 -14.39 -6.14 -1.70
CA VAL A 46 -14.04 -4.77 -1.29
C VAL A 46 -13.32 -4.77 0.05
N VAL A 47 -13.79 -5.55 1.04
CA VAL A 47 -13.16 -5.67 2.35
C VAL A 47 -11.79 -6.32 2.24
N GLY A 48 -11.67 -7.41 1.47
CA GLY A 48 -10.39 -8.10 1.24
C GLY A 48 -9.37 -7.20 0.55
N LEU A 49 -9.81 -6.47 -0.48
CA LEU A 49 -8.97 -5.52 -1.21
C LEU A 49 -8.56 -4.34 -0.32
N GLY A 50 -9.50 -3.78 0.44
CA GLY A 50 -9.24 -2.72 1.41
C GLY A 50 -8.24 -3.15 2.48
N TYR A 51 -8.41 -4.34 3.04
CA TYR A 51 -7.49 -4.91 4.02
C TYR A 51 -6.08 -5.12 3.43
N ALA A 52 -5.98 -5.67 2.22
CA ALA A 52 -4.71 -5.86 1.53
C ALA A 52 -4.03 -4.50 1.27
N LEU A 53 -4.76 -3.50 0.78
CA LEU A 53 -4.26 -2.15 0.54
C LEU A 53 -3.77 -1.49 1.82
N VAL A 54 -4.53 -1.57 2.92
CA VAL A 54 -4.12 -1.03 4.23
C VAL A 54 -2.89 -1.76 4.75
N LYS A 55 -2.82 -3.09 4.62
CA LYS A 55 -1.63 -3.88 5.00
C LYS A 55 -0.40 -3.45 4.19
N HIS A 56 -0.54 -3.30 2.87
CA HIS A 56 0.52 -2.79 1.99
C HIS A 56 0.91 -1.34 2.33
N TYR A 57 -0.06 -0.48 2.64
CA TYR A 57 0.20 0.91 3.00
C TYR A 57 0.92 1.01 4.35
N ARG A 58 0.50 0.24 5.36
CA ARG A 58 1.17 0.16 6.67
C ARG A 58 2.58 -0.44 6.54
N ALA A 59 2.76 -1.42 5.65
CA ALA A 59 4.08 -1.95 5.31
C ALA A 59 4.98 -0.93 4.59
N ASN A 60 4.44 0.17 4.05
CA ASN A 60 5.23 1.25 3.47
C ASN A 60 5.30 2.51 4.36
N ALA A 61 4.46 2.61 5.39
CA ALA A 61 4.41 3.76 6.29
C ALA A 61 5.73 3.95 7.05
N TYR A 62 6.33 2.87 7.54
CA TYR A 62 7.60 2.95 8.26
C TYR A 62 8.75 3.44 7.34
N ARG A 63 8.74 3.06 6.05
CA ARG A 63 9.72 3.55 5.05
C ARG A 63 9.55 5.05 4.82
N ARG A 64 8.31 5.52 4.71
CA ARG A 64 8.00 6.96 4.56
C ARG A 64 8.47 7.76 5.78
N GLN A 65 8.22 7.24 6.98
CA GLN A 65 8.69 7.87 8.22
C GLN A 65 10.21 7.93 8.28
N GLY A 66 10.90 6.83 7.94
CA GLY A 66 12.37 6.81 7.89
C GLY A 66 12.94 7.80 6.88
N LEU A 67 12.34 7.92 5.70
CA LEU A 67 12.77 8.91 4.69
C LEU A 67 12.54 10.35 5.12
N ALA A 68 11.39 10.63 5.75
CA ALA A 68 11.11 11.97 6.28
C ALA A 68 12.13 12.36 7.36
N GLN A 69 12.43 11.44 8.29
CA GLN A 69 13.46 11.66 9.31
C GLN A 69 14.84 11.89 8.70
N LEU A 70 15.23 11.10 7.69
CA LEU A 70 16.50 11.29 6.99
C LEU A 70 16.58 12.68 6.33
N GLN A 71 15.49 13.19 5.77
CA GLN A 71 15.44 14.54 5.21
C GLN A 71 15.58 15.61 6.30
N THR A 72 14.92 15.45 7.45
CA THR A 72 15.09 16.35 8.59
C THR A 72 16.55 16.38 9.08
N LEU A 73 17.19 15.21 9.19
CA LEU A 73 18.60 15.12 9.56
C LEU A 73 19.51 15.84 8.56
N ARG A 74 19.22 15.73 7.25
CA ARG A 74 19.96 16.45 6.22
C ARG A 74 19.79 17.97 6.35
N GLN A 75 18.59 18.45 6.63
CA GLN A 75 18.34 19.88 6.84
C GLN A 75 19.10 20.41 8.06
N GLN A 76 19.11 19.65 9.17
CA GLN A 76 19.89 19.99 10.36
C GLN A 76 21.39 20.03 10.05
N TYR A 77 21.90 19.05 9.30
CA TYR A 77 23.29 19.06 8.84
C TYR A 77 23.62 20.29 7.99
N LEU A 78 22.76 20.68 7.06
CA LEU A 78 23.00 21.86 6.22
C LEU A 78 23.02 23.17 7.04
N ALA A 79 22.29 23.23 8.16
CA ALA A 79 22.25 24.38 9.05
C ALA A 79 23.45 24.42 10.03
N GLU A 80 23.73 23.30 10.72
CA GLU A 80 24.74 23.22 11.78
C GLU A 80 26.14 22.87 11.25
N LYS A 81 26.22 22.25 10.06
CA LYS A 81 27.43 21.69 9.44
C LYS A 81 28.17 20.67 10.30
N ASP A 82 27.49 20.05 11.27
CA ASP A 82 28.05 18.98 12.09
C ASP A 82 27.92 17.62 11.39
N ALA A 83 28.96 17.26 10.65
CA ALA A 83 29.07 15.97 9.97
C ALA A 83 29.03 14.77 10.93
N SER A 84 29.67 14.90 12.10
CA SER A 84 29.78 13.80 13.07
C SER A 84 28.41 13.42 13.62
N GLN A 85 27.62 14.42 14.00
CA GLN A 85 26.28 14.24 14.49
C GLN A 85 25.36 13.68 13.40
N TYR A 86 25.50 14.17 12.16
CA TYR A 86 24.71 13.70 11.04
C TYR A 86 24.94 12.21 10.73
N VAL A 87 26.19 11.76 10.69
CA VAL A 87 26.56 10.35 10.47
C VAL A 87 26.03 9.48 11.61
N ALA A 88 26.23 9.90 12.87
CA ALA A 88 25.76 9.17 14.04
C ALA A 88 24.23 9.01 14.06
N ARG A 89 23.49 10.09 13.82
CA ARG A 89 22.02 10.07 13.75
C ARG A 89 21.51 9.25 12.58
N THR A 90 22.17 9.31 11.43
CA THR A 90 21.79 8.49 10.27
C THR A 90 22.00 7.01 10.55
N ASN A 91 23.11 6.62 11.17
CA ASN A 91 23.33 5.23 11.56
C ASN A 91 22.30 4.73 12.59
N ALA A 92 21.95 5.55 13.58
CA ALA A 92 20.90 5.24 14.54
C ALA A 92 19.53 5.06 13.87
N LEU A 93 19.22 5.92 12.90
CA LEU A 93 18.01 5.82 12.08
C LEU A 93 17.97 4.50 11.30
N LEU A 94 19.05 4.14 10.59
CA LEU A 94 19.15 2.89 9.84
C LEU A 94 18.94 1.67 10.74
N LYS A 95 19.54 1.65 11.94
CA LYS A 95 19.31 0.60 12.93
C LYS A 95 17.85 0.54 13.38
N SER A 96 17.21 1.68 13.64
CA SER A 96 15.80 1.72 14.04
C SER A 96 14.86 1.17 12.94
N VAL A 97 15.15 1.48 11.68
CA VAL A 97 14.42 0.97 10.51
C VAL A 97 14.65 -0.54 10.37
N ALA A 98 15.90 -1.01 10.51
CA ALA A 98 16.21 -2.44 10.46
C ALA A 98 15.49 -3.22 11.57
N LEU A 99 15.46 -2.72 12.81
CA LEU A 99 14.75 -3.36 13.93
C LEU A 99 13.23 -3.46 13.70
N ARG A 100 12.66 -2.62 12.83
CA ARG A 100 11.24 -2.67 12.48
C ARG A 100 10.96 -3.70 11.38
N SER A 101 11.97 -4.03 10.58
CA SER A 101 11.85 -4.85 9.36
C SER A 101 12.44 -6.25 9.48
N TYR A 102 13.31 -6.49 10.47
CA TYR A 102 14.02 -7.75 10.67
C TYR A 102 13.88 -8.25 12.12
N PRO A 103 14.05 -9.55 12.38
CA PRO A 103 14.04 -10.10 13.73
C PRO A 103 15.11 -9.42 14.60
N ARG A 104 14.71 -9.00 15.81
CA ARG A 104 15.60 -8.28 16.73
C ARG A 104 16.92 -9.02 17.01
N ARG A 105 16.91 -10.35 16.98
CA ARG A 105 18.11 -11.18 17.18
C ARG A 105 19.18 -10.97 16.09
N GLU A 106 18.78 -10.85 14.83
CA GLU A 106 19.71 -10.67 13.72
C GLU A 106 20.33 -9.27 13.73
N VAL A 107 19.50 -8.25 13.94
CA VAL A 107 19.97 -6.86 13.97
C VAL A 107 20.82 -6.59 15.21
N ALA A 108 20.41 -7.06 16.40
CA ALA A 108 21.17 -6.87 17.63
C ALA A 108 22.54 -7.57 17.61
N ALA A 109 22.67 -8.70 16.90
CA ALA A 109 23.93 -9.40 16.73
C ALA A 109 24.89 -8.70 15.75
N SER A 110 24.39 -7.76 14.94
CA SER A 110 25.19 -7.01 13.97
C SER A 110 25.69 -5.69 14.58
N SER A 111 27.00 -5.54 14.67
CA SER A 111 27.69 -4.33 15.13
C SER A 111 29.02 -4.18 14.40
N GLY A 112 29.52 -2.95 14.29
CA GLY A 112 30.75 -2.65 13.55
C GLY A 112 30.69 -3.14 12.09
N GLU A 113 31.73 -3.85 11.66
CA GLU A 113 31.84 -4.43 10.32
C GLU A 113 30.70 -5.37 9.94
N LYS A 114 30.16 -6.14 10.89
CA LYS A 114 29.00 -7.02 10.61
C LYS A 114 27.76 -6.21 10.24
N TRP A 115 27.59 -5.05 10.88
CA TRP A 115 26.49 -4.13 10.56
C TRP A 115 26.69 -3.48 9.18
N LEU A 116 27.92 -3.07 8.85
CA LEU A 116 28.22 -2.56 7.51
C LEU A 116 27.96 -3.61 6.43
N THR A 117 28.41 -4.85 6.66
CA THR A 117 28.20 -5.98 5.75
C THR A 117 26.71 -6.24 5.56
N PHE A 118 25.93 -6.20 6.65
CA PHE A 118 24.47 -6.32 6.58
C PHE A 118 23.84 -5.22 5.71
N LEU A 119 24.22 -3.95 5.92
CA LEU A 119 23.72 -2.83 5.12
C LEU A 119 24.04 -3.00 3.63
N ASN A 120 25.26 -3.43 3.32
CA ASN A 120 25.76 -3.57 1.94
C ASN A 120 25.32 -4.88 1.25
N SER A 121 24.86 -5.89 2.00
CA SER A 121 24.54 -7.23 1.49
C SER A 121 23.52 -7.27 0.35
N ARG A 122 22.60 -6.31 0.30
CA ARG A 122 21.53 -6.21 -0.70
C ARG A 122 21.66 -4.95 -1.57
N MET A 123 22.82 -4.29 -1.55
CA MET A 123 23.08 -3.09 -2.34
C MET A 123 24.06 -3.38 -3.47
N ASN A 124 23.82 -2.74 -4.60
CA ASN A 124 24.75 -2.76 -5.73
C ASN A 124 26.05 -2.07 -5.34
N SER A 125 27.18 -2.51 -5.90
CA SER A 125 28.52 -2.01 -5.55
C SER A 125 28.70 -0.50 -5.67
N THR A 126 27.91 0.17 -6.52
CA THR A 126 27.92 1.64 -6.71
C THR A 126 27.14 2.42 -5.65
N GLU A 127 26.37 1.74 -4.81
CA GLU A 127 25.42 2.35 -3.85
C GLU A 127 25.74 1.96 -2.40
N GLN A 128 26.88 1.32 -2.17
CA GLN A 128 27.30 0.80 -0.87
C GLN A 128 27.76 1.91 0.07
N PHE A 129 27.58 1.67 1.38
CA PHE A 129 28.21 2.48 2.41
C PHE A 129 29.72 2.23 2.42
N GLN A 130 30.48 3.31 2.62
CA GLN A 130 31.94 3.22 2.74
C GLN A 130 32.34 2.43 4.00
N PRO A 131 33.49 1.71 3.98
CA PRO A 131 34.04 1.00 5.14
C PRO A 131 34.08 1.82 6.43
N GLY A 132 34.43 3.11 6.32
CA GLY A 132 34.53 4.02 7.47
C GLY A 132 33.20 4.50 8.05
N PHE A 133 32.05 4.26 7.40
CA PHE A 133 30.75 4.82 7.81
C PHE A 133 30.37 4.41 9.24
N VAL A 134 30.43 3.11 9.54
CA VAL A 134 29.99 2.60 10.84
C VAL A 134 30.94 3.06 11.95
N THR A 135 32.24 3.09 11.67
CA THR A 135 33.25 3.57 12.62
C THR A 135 33.09 5.07 12.88
N ALA A 136 32.85 5.87 11.84
CA ALA A 136 32.59 7.29 11.95
C ALA A 136 31.34 7.60 12.78
N ALA A 137 30.31 6.75 12.69
CA ALA A 137 29.08 6.92 13.47
C ALA A 137 29.26 6.79 14.99
N TYR A 138 30.36 6.18 15.47
CA TYR A 138 30.69 6.07 16.89
C TYR A 138 31.89 6.95 17.30
N SER A 139 32.48 7.67 16.35
CA SER A 139 33.66 8.50 16.58
C SER A 139 33.26 9.95 16.83
N LYS A 140 33.97 10.66 17.72
CA LYS A 140 33.75 12.10 17.95
C LYS A 140 34.20 12.96 16.76
N ALA A 141 35.17 12.49 16.00
CA ALA A 141 35.64 13.15 14.79
C ALA A 141 35.12 12.38 13.58
N CYS A 142 34.44 13.08 12.67
CA CYS A 142 34.08 12.51 11.39
C CYS A 142 35.30 12.57 10.47
N PRO A 143 35.77 11.44 9.90
CA PRO A 143 36.77 11.47 8.85
C PRO A 143 36.20 12.17 7.60
N ASP A 144 37.10 12.58 6.69
CA ASP A 144 36.70 13.12 5.39
C ASP A 144 35.90 12.07 4.63
N MET A 145 34.60 12.30 4.49
CA MET A 145 33.64 11.35 3.97
C MET A 145 32.62 12.08 3.13
N ASP A 146 32.27 11.48 2.00
CA ASP A 146 31.26 12.02 1.10
C ASP A 146 29.86 11.89 1.71
N MET A 147 29.40 12.98 2.33
CA MET A 147 28.08 13.09 2.96
C MET A 147 26.93 12.94 1.96
N GLU A 148 27.15 13.32 0.70
CA GLU A 148 26.15 13.17 -0.36
C GLU A 148 26.00 11.71 -0.77
N GLN A 149 27.11 11.01 -0.96
CA GLN A 149 27.10 9.58 -1.22
C GLN A 149 26.47 8.82 -0.03
N MET A 150 26.84 9.14 1.21
CA MET A 150 26.25 8.55 2.40
C MET A 150 24.74 8.78 2.46
N HIS A 151 24.28 10.00 2.16
CA HIS A 151 22.85 10.33 2.16
C HIS A 151 22.09 9.55 1.09
N ARG A 152 22.65 9.45 -0.12
CA ARG A 152 22.06 8.67 -1.22
C ARG A 152 21.99 7.18 -0.88
N ALA A 153 23.05 6.62 -0.30
CA ALA A 153 23.09 5.24 0.16
C ALA A 153 22.00 4.98 1.22
N ALA A 154 21.92 5.84 2.26
CA ALA A 154 20.88 5.75 3.28
C ALA A 154 19.47 5.85 2.71
N GLN A 155 19.22 6.83 1.83
CA GLN A 155 17.93 7.01 1.18
C GLN A 155 17.53 5.77 0.38
N ARG A 156 18.47 5.19 -0.38
CA ARG A 156 18.19 4.04 -1.24
C ARG A 156 18.00 2.77 -0.42
N TRP A 157 18.78 2.56 0.63
CA TRP A 157 18.61 1.46 1.56
C TRP A 157 17.23 1.49 2.23
N ILE A 158 16.79 2.65 2.76
CA ILE A 158 15.45 2.79 3.37
C ILE A 158 14.32 2.50 2.36
N ARG A 159 14.50 2.86 1.08
CA ARG A 159 13.52 2.60 0.01
C ARG A 159 13.44 1.13 -0.41
N ARG A 160 14.60 0.46 -0.51
CA ARG A 160 14.73 -0.84 -1.18
C ARG A 160 14.91 -2.04 -0.26
N HIS A 161 15.28 -1.85 1.02
CA HIS A 161 15.46 -2.99 1.91
C HIS A 161 14.17 -3.81 1.99
N GLU A 162 14.27 -5.12 1.78
CA GLU A 162 13.15 -6.03 1.91
C GLU A 162 12.86 -6.25 3.39
N ALA A 163 11.68 -5.87 3.87
CA ALA A 163 11.26 -6.33 5.19
C ALA A 163 11.19 -7.86 5.16
N ALA A 164 11.78 -8.52 6.16
CA ALA A 164 11.68 -9.95 6.31
C ALA A 164 10.19 -10.32 6.35
N ARG A 165 9.75 -11.15 5.40
CA ARG A 165 8.38 -11.66 5.33
C ARG A 165 8.09 -12.65 6.44
#